data_AF-A0AAV6Z4A2-F1
#
_entry.id   AF-A0AAV6Z4A2-F1
#
_cell.length_a   1.000
_cell.length_b   1.000
_cell.length_c   1.000
_cell.angle_alpha   90.00
_cell.angle_beta   90.00
_cell.angle_gamma   90.00
#
_symmetry.space_group_name_H-M   'P 1'
#
loop_
_entity.id
_entity.type
_entity.pdbx_description
1 polymer ?
#
loop_
_entity_poly.entity_id
_entity_poly.type
_entity_poly.pdbx_seq_one_letter_code
_entity_poly.pdbx_strand_id
1 'polypeptide(L)'
;MTRLLLGVTLERICKAVLLLCLVHFVIIMILYFDVYAQRLDFFNRFNIRNISRVHPYYNFSRPNGTAHSYAATSAAETLTASAKIDANQTVTERPLPPCPDPPPALVGRLLIEFSSPMSMERVQRENPEVTEGGRYTPSDCQPKERVAIIIPFRHREHHLKYWLHYLHPILRRQKVEYGIYIINQYGEETFFNAPSSLISASWRR
;
A
#
# COMPACT_ATOMS: atom_id res chain seq x y z
N MET A 1 -34.72 66.89 -8.74
CA MET A 1 -33.84 65.94 -9.47
C MET A 1 -33.01 65.04 -8.54
N THR A 2 -32.45 65.55 -7.43
CA THR A 2 -31.59 64.80 -6.50
C THR A 2 -32.16 63.48 -5.94
N ARG A 3 -33.45 63.40 -5.60
CA ARG A 3 -34.06 62.17 -5.04
C ARG A 3 -34.09 60.97 -6.01
N LEU A 4 -34.18 61.21 -7.32
CA LEU A 4 -34.15 60.15 -8.34
C LEU A 4 -32.74 59.56 -8.49
N LEU A 5 -31.71 60.40 -8.44
CA LEU A 5 -30.31 59.97 -8.50
C LEU A 5 -29.93 59.09 -7.31
N LEU A 6 -30.48 59.38 -6.13
CA LEU A 6 -30.24 58.60 -4.91
C LEU A 6 -30.76 57.16 -5.04
N GLY A 7 -31.97 56.98 -5.60
CA GLY A 7 -32.58 55.67 -5.81
C GLY A 7 -31.79 54.80 -6.81
N VAL A 8 -31.42 55.37 -7.96
CA VAL A 8 -30.62 54.66 -8.97
C VAL A 8 -29.22 54.29 -8.45
N THR A 9 -28.63 55.14 -7.60
CA THR A 9 -27.33 54.84 -6.97
C THR A 9 -27.47 53.71 -5.93
N LEU A 10 -28.52 53.73 -5.12
CA LEU A 10 -28.80 52.66 -4.15
C LEU A 10 -29.07 51.31 -4.82
N GLU A 11 -29.81 51.30 -5.93
CA GLU A 11 -30.05 50.09 -6.74
C GLU A 11 -28.74 49.51 -7.30
N ARG A 12 -27.84 50.35 -7.83
CA ARG A 12 -26.53 49.94 -8.32
C ARG A 12 -25.65 49.37 -7.21
N ILE A 13 -25.63 49.99 -6.04
CA ILE A 13 -24.89 49.51 -4.86
C ILE A 13 -25.46 48.15 -4.41
N CYS A 14 -26.78 48.01 -4.32
CA CYS A 14 -27.43 46.75 -3.94
C CYS A 14 -27.07 45.60 -4.91
N LYS A 15 -27.14 45.84 -6.22
CA LYS A 15 -26.71 44.86 -7.23
C LYS A 15 -25.23 44.51 -7.13
N ALA A 16 -24.36 45.49 -6.86
CA ALA A 16 -22.92 45.23 -6.66
C ALA A 16 -22.65 44.38 -5.41
N VAL A 17 -23.35 44.64 -4.30
CA VAL A 17 -23.25 43.83 -3.07
C VAL A 17 -23.73 42.39 -3.32
N LEU A 18 -24.88 42.21 -3.98
CA LEU A 18 -25.40 40.88 -4.31
C LEU A 18 -24.46 40.10 -5.23
N LEU A 19 -23.85 40.74 -6.23
CA LEU A 19 -22.83 40.12 -7.08
C LEU A 19 -21.58 39.73 -6.29
N LEU A 20 -21.10 40.58 -5.37
CA LEU A 20 -19.95 40.27 -4.52
C LEU A 20 -20.24 39.09 -3.57
N CYS A 21 -21.44 39.03 -2.99
CA CYS A 21 -21.89 37.89 -2.19
C CYS A 21 -21.96 36.59 -3.02
N LEU A 22 -22.45 36.66 -4.26
CA LEU A 22 -22.50 35.50 -5.16
C LEU A 22 -21.10 35.03 -5.57
N VAL A 23 -20.20 35.95 -5.92
CA VAL A 23 -18.79 35.63 -6.22
C VAL A 23 -18.11 34.98 -5.01
N HIS A 24 -18.31 35.52 -3.80
CA HIS A 24 -17.77 34.95 -2.57
C HIS A 24 -18.31 33.53 -2.30
N PHE A 25 -19.61 33.30 -2.49
CA PHE A 25 -20.21 31.98 -2.36
C PHE A 25 -19.66 30.98 -3.40
N VAL A 26 -19.48 31.41 -4.65
CA VAL A 26 -18.87 30.58 -5.71
C VAL A 26 -17.41 30.25 -5.38
N ILE A 27 -16.62 31.21 -4.87
CA ILE A 27 -15.24 30.96 -4.42
C ILE A 27 -15.22 29.95 -3.26
N ILE A 28 -16.09 30.11 -2.25
CA ILE A 28 -16.21 29.15 -1.14
C ILE A 28 -16.61 27.77 -1.66
N MET A 29 -17.54 27.68 -2.61
CA MET A 29 -17.93 26.41 -3.23
C MET A 29 -16.78 25.78 -4.01
N ILE A 30 -16.04 26.53 -4.81
CA ILE A 30 -14.84 26.03 -5.52
C ILE A 30 -13.82 25.51 -4.51
N LEU A 31 -13.47 26.28 -3.48
CA LEU A 31 -12.52 25.85 -2.45
C LEU A 31 -13.01 24.63 -1.66
N TYR A 32 -14.31 24.55 -1.36
CA TYR A 32 -14.93 23.38 -0.72
C TYR A 32 -14.85 22.14 -1.62
N PHE A 33 -15.18 22.29 -2.91
CA PHE A 33 -15.08 21.22 -3.89
C PHE A 33 -13.63 20.81 -4.16
N ASP A 34 -12.67 21.74 -4.19
CA ASP A 34 -11.24 21.43 -4.35
C ASP A 34 -10.68 20.67 -3.14
N VAL A 35 -11.01 21.09 -1.92
CA VAL A 35 -10.63 20.39 -0.68
C VAL A 35 -11.28 19.01 -0.61
N TYR A 36 -12.54 18.87 -1.05
CA TYR A 36 -13.24 17.59 -1.09
C TYR A 36 -12.73 16.67 -2.22
N ALA A 37 -12.42 17.24 -3.39
CA ALA A 37 -11.84 16.54 -4.53
C ALA A 37 -10.43 16.04 -4.21
N GLN A 38 -9.59 16.84 -3.55
CA GLN A 38 -8.29 16.38 -3.02
C GLN A 38 -8.45 15.17 -2.08
N ARG A 39 -9.53 15.11 -1.29
CA ARG A 39 -9.84 13.96 -0.42
C ARG A 39 -10.21 12.70 -1.20
N LEU A 40 -10.84 12.83 -2.37
CA LEU A 40 -11.16 11.73 -3.29
C LEU A 40 -9.94 11.31 -4.14
N ASP A 41 -9.19 12.29 -4.67
CA ASP A 41 -7.96 12.09 -5.43
C ASP A 41 -6.84 11.47 -4.59
N PHE A 42 -6.83 11.66 -3.27
CA PHE A 42 -5.92 10.92 -2.39
C PHE A 42 -6.13 9.41 -2.52
N PHE A 43 -7.37 8.93 -2.40
CA PHE A 43 -7.69 7.51 -2.58
C PHE A 43 -7.45 7.04 -4.03
N ASN A 44 -7.79 7.87 -5.02
CA ASN A 44 -7.60 7.50 -6.43
C ASN A 44 -6.11 7.47 -6.84
N ARG A 45 -5.27 8.37 -6.33
CA ARG A 45 -3.81 8.35 -6.57
C ARG A 45 -3.10 7.18 -5.88
N PHE A 46 -3.58 6.73 -4.72
CA PHE A 46 -3.07 5.49 -4.09
C PHE A 46 -3.35 4.25 -4.94
N ASN A 47 -4.44 4.25 -5.72
CA ASN A 47 -4.75 3.18 -6.68
C ASN A 47 -3.90 3.32 -7.97
N ILE A 48 -3.87 4.51 -8.57
CA ILE A 48 -3.28 4.73 -9.91
C ILE A 48 -1.74 4.68 -9.91
N ARG A 49 -1.04 5.06 -8.83
CA ARG A 49 0.45 5.07 -8.82
C ARG A 49 1.11 3.69 -8.92
N ASN A 50 0.38 2.60 -8.72
CA ASN A 50 0.90 1.23 -8.89
C ASN A 50 0.78 0.70 -10.33
N ILE A 51 0.06 1.38 -11.23
CA ILE A 51 -0.07 0.96 -12.64
C ILE A 51 1.10 1.45 -13.50
N SER A 52 1.80 2.52 -13.09
CA SER A 52 2.88 3.15 -13.86
C SER A 52 4.24 2.43 -13.86
N ARG A 53 4.31 1.16 -13.42
CA ARG A 53 5.53 0.33 -13.49
C ARG A 53 5.37 -0.98 -14.26
N VAL A 54 4.24 -1.20 -14.91
CA VAL A 54 4.11 -2.28 -15.90
C VAL A 54 4.81 -1.84 -17.19
N HIS A 55 6.09 -2.20 -17.34
CA HIS A 55 6.75 -2.19 -18.65
C HIS A 55 6.01 -3.18 -19.56
N PRO A 56 5.41 -2.75 -20.68
CA PRO A 56 4.86 -3.68 -21.65
C PRO A 56 6.00 -4.26 -22.48
N TYR A 57 6.48 -5.45 -22.09
CA TYR A 57 7.34 -6.27 -22.93
C TYR A 57 6.54 -6.76 -24.16
N TYR A 58 6.46 -5.92 -25.19
CA TYR A 58 6.06 -6.35 -26.51
C TYR A 58 7.18 -7.22 -27.11
N ASN A 59 6.98 -8.54 -27.07
CA ASN A 59 7.85 -9.50 -27.72
C ASN A 59 7.75 -9.35 -29.24
N PHE A 60 8.70 -8.63 -29.84
CA PHE A 60 8.86 -8.63 -31.30
C PHE A 60 9.60 -9.90 -31.75
N SER A 61 8.86 -10.84 -32.33
CA SER A 61 9.43 -12.07 -32.87
C SER A 61 9.95 -11.88 -34.30
N ARG A 62 11.27 -11.93 -34.52
CA ARG A 62 11.89 -12.34 -35.80
C ARG A 62 13.38 -12.76 -35.59
N PRO A 63 14.00 -13.50 -36.54
CA PRO A 63 14.82 -14.65 -36.16
C PRO A 63 16.29 -14.61 -36.63
N ASN A 64 17.07 -15.61 -36.16
CA ASN A 64 18.34 -16.12 -36.68
C ASN A 64 19.33 -15.14 -37.35
N GLY A 65 20.39 -14.80 -36.61
CA GLY A 65 21.68 -14.37 -37.16
C GLY A 65 22.79 -15.27 -36.62
N THR A 66 23.58 -15.87 -37.52
CA THR A 66 24.65 -16.81 -37.19
C THR A 66 25.90 -16.16 -36.60
N ALA A 67 26.62 -16.95 -35.80
CA ALA A 67 27.99 -16.83 -35.29
C ALA A 67 28.90 -15.69 -35.79
N HIS A 68 29.77 -15.20 -34.90
CA HIS A 68 31.22 -15.25 -35.15
C HIS A 68 32.05 -15.14 -33.88
N SER A 69 33.07 -15.98 -33.77
CA SER A 69 34.11 -15.96 -32.74
C SER A 69 35.43 -15.46 -33.33
N TYR A 70 36.06 -14.46 -32.73
CA TYR A 70 37.47 -14.16 -32.93
C TYR A 70 38.08 -13.66 -31.63
N ALA A 71 39.18 -14.28 -31.21
CA ALA A 71 40.00 -13.81 -30.11
C ALA A 71 40.98 -12.74 -30.60
N ALA A 72 41.32 -11.77 -29.75
CA ALA A 72 42.48 -10.91 -29.92
C ALA A 72 43.14 -10.68 -28.56
N THR A 73 44.36 -11.19 -28.42
CA THR A 73 45.24 -11.08 -27.25
C THR A 73 45.97 -9.74 -27.18
N SER A 74 46.19 -9.26 -25.96
CA SER A 74 47.49 -8.67 -25.59
C SER A 74 47.77 -8.93 -24.11
N ALA A 75 48.98 -9.42 -23.82
CA ALA A 75 49.43 -9.74 -22.47
C ALA A 75 50.49 -8.73 -22.02
N ALA A 76 50.52 -8.47 -20.72
CA ALA A 76 51.67 -7.90 -20.02
C ALA A 76 51.75 -8.54 -18.63
N GLU A 77 52.89 -9.18 -18.34
CA GLU A 77 53.18 -9.90 -17.09
C GLU A 77 53.50 -8.88 -15.97
N THR A 78 53.45 -9.18 -14.67
CA THR A 78 54.44 -10.02 -13.96
C THR A 78 54.09 -10.07 -12.44
N LEU A 79 54.17 -11.26 -11.81
CA LEU A 79 54.49 -11.62 -10.40
C LEU A 79 54.18 -10.59 -9.26
N THR A 80 53.63 -10.88 -8.08
CA THR A 80 53.57 -12.08 -7.20
C THR A 80 52.59 -11.76 -6.02
N ALA A 81 52.31 -12.52 -4.94
CA ALA A 81 52.68 -13.85 -4.41
C ALA A 81 51.62 -14.34 -3.37
N SER A 82 51.75 -15.61 -2.95
CA SER A 82 51.36 -16.20 -1.65
C SER A 82 49.88 -16.39 -1.28
N ALA A 83 49.55 -17.66 -1.14
CA ALA A 83 48.29 -18.24 -0.70
C ALA A 83 47.69 -17.72 0.62
N LYS A 84 46.35 -17.60 0.62
CA LYS A 84 45.52 -18.10 1.72
C LYS A 84 44.16 -18.57 1.17
N ILE A 85 43.97 -19.89 1.10
CA ILE A 85 42.65 -20.48 0.80
C ILE A 85 41.89 -20.51 2.13
N ASP A 86 41.21 -19.40 2.46
CA ASP A 86 40.20 -19.43 3.51
C ASP A 86 38.92 -20.04 2.90
N ALA A 87 38.75 -21.34 3.14
CA ALA A 87 37.60 -22.12 2.70
C ALA A 87 36.34 -21.80 3.52
N ASN A 88 35.85 -20.57 3.41
CA ASN A 88 34.48 -20.25 3.79
C ASN A 88 33.59 -20.42 2.55
N GLN A 89 32.84 -21.52 2.55
CA GLN A 89 31.80 -21.79 1.56
C GLN A 89 30.80 -20.62 1.56
N THR A 90 30.91 -19.75 0.56
CA THR A 90 29.76 -18.96 0.12
C THR A 90 28.74 -19.94 -0.44
N VAL A 91 27.84 -20.40 0.44
CA VAL A 91 26.60 -21.05 0.03
C VAL A 91 25.82 -19.99 -0.74
N THR A 92 26.04 -19.96 -2.05
CA THR A 92 25.22 -19.21 -2.99
C THR A 92 23.88 -19.93 -3.04
N GLU A 93 23.03 -19.67 -2.04
CA GLU A 93 21.65 -20.15 -2.04
C GLU A 93 21.03 -19.74 -3.36
N ARG A 94 20.56 -20.74 -4.12
CA ARG A 94 19.87 -20.46 -5.38
C ARG A 94 18.64 -19.63 -5.03
N PRO A 95 18.38 -18.52 -5.74
CA PRO A 95 17.18 -17.73 -5.54
C PRO A 95 15.93 -18.63 -5.57
N LEU A 96 15.06 -18.46 -4.59
CA LEU A 96 13.78 -19.17 -4.50
C LEU A 96 12.98 -18.98 -5.80
N PRO A 97 12.31 -20.04 -6.31
CA PRO A 97 11.50 -19.90 -7.51
C PRO A 97 10.33 -18.93 -7.25
N PRO A 98 9.84 -18.19 -8.27
CA PRO A 98 8.63 -17.38 -8.14
C PRO A 98 7.44 -18.22 -7.65
N CYS A 99 6.58 -17.64 -6.82
CA CYS A 99 5.36 -18.32 -6.37
C CYS A 99 4.43 -18.65 -7.55
N PRO A 100 3.73 -19.80 -7.50
CA PRO A 100 2.83 -20.23 -8.59
C PRO A 100 1.59 -19.33 -8.69
N ASP A 101 1.27 -18.90 -9.91
CA ASP A 101 0.03 -18.22 -10.28
C ASP A 101 -0.87 -19.18 -11.07
N PRO A 102 -2.09 -19.53 -10.60
CA PRO A 102 -2.66 -19.20 -9.30
C PRO A 102 -2.08 -20.04 -8.15
N PRO A 103 -2.09 -19.53 -6.90
CA PRO A 103 -1.63 -20.30 -5.74
C PRO A 103 -2.45 -21.58 -5.52
N PRO A 104 -1.81 -22.77 -5.36
CA PRO A 104 -2.50 -24.06 -5.32
C PRO A 104 -3.30 -24.31 -4.02
N ALA A 105 -3.02 -23.54 -2.97
CA ALA A 105 -3.64 -23.71 -1.66
C ALA A 105 -5.02 -23.01 -1.53
N LEU A 106 -5.54 -22.38 -2.58
CA LEU A 106 -6.79 -21.63 -2.54
C LEU A 106 -8.02 -22.54 -2.45
N VAL A 107 -8.78 -22.40 -1.36
CA VAL A 107 -9.97 -23.22 -1.06
C VAL A 107 -11.30 -22.63 -1.56
N GLY A 108 -11.28 -21.41 -2.11
CA GLY A 108 -12.49 -20.70 -2.53
C GLY A 108 -13.34 -20.18 -1.37
N ARG A 109 -14.64 -20.52 -1.34
CA ARG A 109 -15.61 -20.01 -0.36
C ARG A 109 -15.29 -20.54 1.05
N LEU A 110 -15.21 -19.63 2.02
CA LEU A 110 -15.01 -19.96 3.44
C LEU A 110 -16.30 -19.75 4.24
N LEU A 111 -16.56 -20.61 5.22
CA LEU A 111 -17.59 -20.39 6.23
C LEU A 111 -17.01 -19.48 7.33
N ILE A 112 -17.75 -18.43 7.69
CA ILE A 112 -17.35 -17.43 8.69
C ILE A 112 -18.39 -17.45 9.81
N GLU A 113 -17.93 -17.65 11.04
CA GLU A 113 -18.77 -17.76 12.23
C GLU A 113 -18.25 -16.83 13.34
N PHE A 114 -19.19 -16.28 14.10
CA PHE A 114 -18.93 -15.38 15.24
C PHE A 114 -19.53 -15.94 16.55
N SER A 115 -19.67 -17.26 16.61
CA SER A 115 -20.39 -18.02 17.66
C SER A 115 -19.59 -18.18 18.96
N SER A 116 -18.27 -18.37 18.86
CA SER A 116 -17.37 -18.57 20.02
C SER A 116 -16.39 -17.40 20.18
N PRO A 117 -16.16 -16.86 21.39
CA PRO A 117 -15.28 -15.71 21.59
C PRO A 117 -13.86 -15.97 21.08
N MET A 118 -13.34 -15.05 20.26
CA MET A 118 -12.01 -15.17 19.66
C MET A 118 -10.94 -14.51 20.52
N SER A 119 -9.85 -15.23 20.82
CA SER A 119 -8.73 -14.76 21.64
C SER A 119 -7.46 -14.59 20.80
N MET A 120 -6.55 -13.69 21.22
CA MET A 120 -5.31 -13.40 20.46
C MET A 120 -4.32 -14.57 20.52
N GLU A 121 -4.29 -15.30 21.63
CA GLU A 121 -3.44 -16.47 21.86
C GLU A 121 -3.84 -17.61 20.91
N ARG A 122 -5.14 -17.73 20.61
CA ARG A 122 -5.64 -18.67 19.60
C ARG A 122 -5.24 -18.24 18.19
N VAL A 123 -5.40 -16.95 17.83
CA VAL A 123 -4.94 -16.42 16.53
C VAL A 123 -3.44 -16.68 16.31
N GLN A 124 -2.62 -16.45 17.33
CA GLN A 124 -1.18 -16.73 17.34
C GLN A 124 -0.88 -18.21 17.10
N ARG A 125 -1.46 -19.08 17.93
CA ARG A 125 -1.24 -20.53 17.87
C ARG A 125 -1.64 -21.15 16.53
N GLU A 126 -2.68 -20.62 15.88
CA GLU A 126 -3.14 -21.05 14.56
C GLU A 126 -2.29 -20.50 13.40
N ASN A 127 -1.42 -19.51 13.65
CA ASN A 127 -0.59 -18.84 12.65
C ASN A 127 0.89 -18.72 13.08
N PRO A 128 1.60 -19.84 13.34
CA PRO A 128 2.98 -19.81 13.84
C PRO A 128 4.00 -19.24 12.85
N GLU A 129 3.68 -19.21 11.55
CA GLU A 129 4.52 -18.60 10.51
C GLU A 129 4.43 -17.05 10.50
N VAL A 130 3.51 -16.46 11.25
CA VAL A 130 3.36 -15.00 11.33
C VAL A 130 4.33 -14.46 12.38
N THR A 131 5.26 -13.65 11.92
CA THR A 131 6.28 -12.98 12.74
C THR A 131 5.73 -11.76 13.49
N GLU A 132 6.49 -11.28 14.47
CA GLU A 132 6.16 -10.09 15.27
C GLU A 132 5.81 -8.88 14.39
N GLY A 133 4.81 -8.10 14.82
CA GLY A 133 4.22 -7.05 13.97
C GLY A 133 3.16 -7.56 12.98
N GLY A 134 2.77 -8.85 13.02
CA GLY A 134 1.74 -9.40 12.13
C GLY A 134 2.22 -9.52 10.67
N ARG A 135 3.50 -9.86 10.48
CA ARG A 135 4.16 -9.94 9.16
C ARG A 135 4.39 -11.38 8.73
N TYR A 136 4.28 -11.65 7.44
CA TYR A 136 4.53 -12.96 6.85
C TYR A 136 5.15 -12.83 5.45
N THR A 137 6.07 -13.73 5.15
CA THR A 137 6.69 -13.92 3.84
C THR A 137 6.73 -15.43 3.57
N PRO A 138 6.29 -15.92 2.40
CA PRO A 138 6.45 -17.34 2.04
C PRO A 138 7.93 -17.75 2.07
N SER A 139 8.24 -18.88 2.69
CA SER A 139 9.61 -19.42 2.79
C SER A 139 9.98 -20.35 1.63
N ASP A 140 9.00 -20.79 0.85
CA ASP A 140 9.12 -21.81 -0.21
C ASP A 140 9.17 -21.22 -1.64
N CYS A 141 8.80 -19.95 -1.80
CA CYS A 141 8.79 -19.28 -3.09
C CYS A 141 8.94 -17.76 -2.95
N GLN A 142 9.41 -17.09 -4.00
CA GLN A 142 9.49 -15.63 -4.06
C GLN A 142 8.09 -15.03 -4.36
N PRO A 143 7.50 -14.26 -3.43
CA PRO A 143 6.17 -13.68 -3.61
C PRO A 143 6.18 -12.59 -4.69
N LYS A 144 5.13 -12.59 -5.51
CA LYS A 144 4.91 -11.60 -6.58
C LYS A 144 4.48 -10.24 -6.05
N GLU A 145 3.74 -10.23 -4.93
CA GLU A 145 3.13 -9.04 -4.35
C GLU A 145 3.60 -8.81 -2.91
N ARG A 146 3.75 -7.52 -2.57
CA ARG A 146 4.09 -7.03 -1.22
C ARG A 146 2.98 -6.10 -0.75
N VAL A 147 2.28 -6.47 0.32
CA VAL A 147 1.02 -5.84 0.72
C VAL A 147 1.10 -5.29 2.15
N ALA A 148 0.93 -3.98 2.29
CA ALA A 148 0.71 -3.34 3.59
C ALA A 148 -0.80 -3.17 3.84
N ILE A 149 -1.33 -3.87 4.82
CA ILE A 149 -2.77 -3.85 5.14
C ILE A 149 -2.99 -2.91 6.33
N ILE A 150 -3.67 -1.79 6.08
CA ILE A 150 -3.88 -0.73 7.09
C ILE A 150 -5.31 -0.84 7.63
N ILE A 151 -5.43 -1.09 8.94
CA ILE A 151 -6.72 -1.19 9.64
C ILE A 151 -6.92 0.06 10.50
N PRO A 152 -7.86 0.96 10.16
CA PRO A 152 -8.28 2.01 11.10
C PRO A 152 -9.02 1.37 12.27
N PHE A 153 -8.62 1.69 13.49
CA PHE A 153 -9.10 1.02 14.70
C PHE A 153 -9.50 2.02 15.79
N ARG A 154 -10.63 1.75 16.46
CA ARG A 154 -11.10 2.46 17.65
C ARG A 154 -12.05 1.53 18.43
N HIS A 155 -11.69 1.16 19.65
CA HIS A 155 -12.49 0.37 20.61
C HIS A 155 -13.22 -0.87 20.04
N ARG A 156 -12.64 -1.59 19.06
CA ARG A 156 -13.28 -2.72 18.35
C ARG A 156 -12.47 -4.02 18.44
N GLU A 157 -11.82 -4.27 19.58
CA GLU A 157 -10.91 -5.42 19.76
C GLU A 157 -11.53 -6.76 19.37
N HIS A 158 -12.79 -6.99 19.74
CA HIS A 158 -13.53 -8.20 19.41
C HIS A 158 -13.56 -8.46 17.89
N HIS A 159 -13.85 -7.42 17.10
CA HIS A 159 -13.90 -7.53 15.64
C HIS A 159 -12.50 -7.76 15.05
N LEU A 160 -11.48 -7.10 15.61
CA LEU A 160 -10.09 -7.27 15.18
C LEU A 160 -9.60 -8.71 15.40
N LYS A 161 -9.94 -9.34 16.53
CA LYS A 161 -9.57 -10.73 16.84
C LYS A 161 -10.12 -11.72 15.79
N TYR A 162 -11.40 -11.60 15.40
CA TYR A 162 -11.95 -12.39 14.30
C TYR A 162 -11.36 -12.06 12.94
N TRP A 163 -11.14 -10.78 12.64
CA TRP A 163 -10.60 -10.35 11.35
C TRP A 163 -9.19 -10.93 11.14
N LEU A 164 -8.34 -10.92 12.17
CA LEU A 164 -7.01 -11.54 12.14
C LEU A 164 -7.10 -13.08 12.02
N HIS A 165 -7.99 -13.73 12.78
CA HIS A 165 -8.23 -15.18 12.69
C HIS A 165 -8.52 -15.64 11.27
N TYR A 166 -9.44 -14.96 10.57
CA TYR A 166 -9.83 -15.32 9.22
C TYR A 166 -8.85 -14.86 8.14
N LEU A 167 -8.25 -13.68 8.27
CA LEU A 167 -7.45 -13.10 7.18
C LEU A 167 -6.03 -13.70 7.10
N HIS A 168 -5.37 -14.00 8.22
CA HIS A 168 -4.02 -14.57 8.18
C HIS A 168 -3.94 -15.86 7.32
N PRO A 169 -4.85 -16.85 7.46
CA PRO A 169 -4.88 -18.02 6.58
C PRO A 169 -5.23 -17.69 5.12
N ILE A 170 -6.07 -16.69 4.85
CA ILE A 170 -6.42 -16.28 3.48
C ILE A 170 -5.17 -15.75 2.75
N LEU A 171 -4.46 -14.81 3.37
CA LEU A 171 -3.26 -14.19 2.78
C LEU A 171 -2.11 -15.20 2.62
N ARG A 172 -1.91 -16.10 3.60
CA ARG A 172 -0.91 -17.18 3.51
C ARG A 172 -1.19 -18.10 2.31
N ARG A 173 -2.45 -18.48 2.08
CA ARG A 173 -2.86 -19.27 0.89
C ARG A 173 -2.67 -18.53 -0.43
N GLN A 174 -2.72 -17.20 -0.44
CA GLN A 174 -2.47 -16.37 -1.62
C GLN A 174 -0.98 -16.19 -1.95
N LYS A 175 -0.05 -16.72 -1.13
CA LYS A 175 1.42 -16.62 -1.34
C LYS A 175 1.94 -15.18 -1.52
N VAL A 176 1.32 -14.22 -0.84
CA VAL A 176 1.78 -12.81 -0.80
C VAL A 176 2.68 -12.55 0.41
N GLU A 177 3.65 -11.65 0.26
CA GLU A 177 4.35 -11.04 1.41
C GLU A 177 3.46 -9.94 1.97
N TYR A 178 3.15 -9.97 3.27
CA TYR A 178 2.26 -8.98 3.89
C TYR A 178 2.69 -8.52 5.28
N GLY A 179 2.22 -7.33 5.65
CA GLY A 179 2.27 -6.80 7.01
C GLY A 179 0.96 -6.11 7.38
N ILE A 180 0.50 -6.29 8.61
CA ILE A 180 -0.77 -5.75 9.11
C ILE A 180 -0.49 -4.61 10.10
N TYR A 181 -1.01 -3.43 9.79
CA TYR A 181 -0.79 -2.19 10.53
C TYR A 181 -2.11 -1.71 11.13
N ILE A 182 -2.24 -1.82 12.45
CA ILE A 182 -3.42 -1.34 13.19
C ILE A 182 -3.17 0.11 13.59
N ILE A 183 -3.98 1.04 13.06
CA ILE A 183 -3.87 2.47 13.33
C ILE A 183 -4.96 2.86 14.32
N ASN A 184 -4.58 2.94 15.60
CA ASN A 184 -5.50 3.31 16.67
C ASN A 184 -5.77 4.81 16.66
N GLN A 185 -7.04 5.21 16.63
CA GLN A 185 -7.46 6.60 16.85
C GLN A 185 -7.53 6.87 18.35
N TYR A 186 -6.76 7.85 18.83
CA TYR A 186 -6.86 8.37 20.19
C TYR A 186 -7.81 9.57 20.23
N GLY A 187 -8.77 9.56 21.16
CA GLY A 187 -9.73 10.64 21.38
C GLY A 187 -11.19 10.21 21.17
N GLU A 188 -12.10 10.86 21.91
CA GLU A 188 -13.56 10.67 21.77
C GLU A 188 -14.13 11.34 20.51
N GLU A 189 -13.38 12.30 19.94
CA GLU A 189 -13.82 13.19 18.87
C GLU A 189 -14.11 12.46 17.55
N THR A 190 -14.74 13.15 16.61
CA THR A 190 -15.31 12.54 15.39
C THR A 190 -14.29 11.74 14.59
N PHE A 191 -14.75 10.60 14.04
CA PHE A 191 -14.01 9.48 13.44
C PHE A 191 -12.97 9.82 12.33
N PHE A 192 -12.76 11.09 11.98
CA PHE A 192 -12.03 11.52 10.79
C PHE A 192 -11.19 12.80 10.93
N ASN A 193 -10.67 13.12 12.12
CA ASN A 193 -9.62 14.14 12.31
C ASN A 193 -8.31 13.46 12.71
N ALA A 194 -7.26 13.60 11.89
CA ALA A 194 -5.92 13.14 12.21
C ALA A 194 -5.05 14.32 12.65
N PRO A 195 -4.36 14.18 13.78
CA PRO A 195 -2.95 14.57 13.83
C PRO A 195 -2.07 13.40 14.27
N SER A 196 -0.91 13.30 13.62
CA SER A 196 0.12 12.28 13.81
C SER A 196 0.49 12.06 15.28
N SER A 197 -0.06 11.01 15.90
CA SER A 197 0.45 10.47 17.16
C SER A 197 0.28 8.96 17.19
N LEU A 198 1.39 8.26 17.44
CA LEU A 198 1.48 6.82 17.70
C LEU A 198 0.96 5.90 16.56
N ILE A 199 1.81 5.72 15.54
CA ILE A 199 1.88 4.44 14.80
C ILE A 199 2.35 3.37 15.80
N SER A 200 1.45 2.88 16.63
CA SER A 200 1.68 1.74 17.51
C SER A 200 1.47 0.47 16.71
N ALA A 201 2.44 0.15 15.86
CA ALA A 201 2.58 -1.19 15.27
C ALA A 201 3.00 -2.19 16.36
N SER A 202 2.15 -2.35 17.37
CA SER A 202 2.42 -3.11 18.58
C SER A 202 1.47 -4.29 18.64
N TRP A 203 1.80 -5.29 17.83
CA TRP A 203 1.48 -6.69 18.09
C TRP A 203 2.29 -7.12 19.33
N ARG A 204 1.91 -6.60 20.50
CA ARG A 204 2.61 -6.86 21.76
C ARG A 204 2.17 -8.20 22.33
N ARG A 205 3.13 -8.96 22.86
CA ARG A 205 2.90 -10.15 23.70
C ARG A 205 2.18 -9.76 24.99
#